data_AF-I1PTG8-F1
#
_entry.id   AF-I1PTG8-F1
#
_cell.length_a   1.000
_cell.length_b   1.000
_cell.length_c   1.000
_cell.angle_alpha   90.00
_cell.angle_beta   90.00
_cell.angle_gamma   90.00
#
_symmetry.space_group_name_H-M   'P 1'
#
loop_
_entity.id
_entity.type
_entity.pdbx_description
1 polymer ?
#
loop_
_entity_poly.entity_id
_entity_poly.type
_entity_poly.pdbx_seq_one_letter_code
_entity_poly.pdbx_strand_id
1 'polypeptide(L)'
;WARHGIMTTNLAEAYNAILRKLRPLPLTAIVEGIMYRTTMWMRTRRAVTLQQMSNAQTPFCKKMAEYLQEKANKARFHTVITIGNIRQRWEVTCRTKGGFGSSTGVITHEVTLGHESDNTCSCSCNKPKLLHKPCSHVLAACAKIKLDSTSYVSTFYLKDRVLNV
;
A
#
# COMPACT_ATOMS: atom_id res chain seq x y z
N TRP A 1 9.73 7.87 10.60
CA TRP A 1 10.17 7.93 9.19
C TRP A 1 8.96 7.86 8.27
N ALA A 2 8.61 9.01 7.68
CA ALA A 2 7.53 9.14 6.72
C ALA A 2 8.03 8.59 5.38
N ARG A 3 7.39 7.54 4.87
CA ARG A 3 7.91 6.83 3.70
C ARG A 3 7.82 7.64 2.40
N HIS A 4 6.99 8.71 2.34
CA HIS A 4 6.84 9.56 1.14
C HIS A 4 6.35 10.98 1.49
N GLY A 5 6.84 11.61 2.56
CA GLY A 5 6.42 12.98 2.95
C GLY A 5 4.97 13.11 3.46
N ILE A 6 4.16 12.05 3.41
CA ILE A 6 2.87 12.00 4.08
C ILE A 6 3.12 11.92 5.59
N MET A 7 2.97 13.06 6.25
CA MET A 7 3.06 13.17 7.70
C MET A 7 1.96 12.31 8.31
N THR A 8 2.34 11.26 9.02
CA THR A 8 1.40 10.44 9.80
C THR A 8 1.72 10.66 11.26
N THR A 9 0.75 11.17 12.04
CA THR A 9 0.89 11.45 13.47
C THR A 9 1.05 10.19 14.32
N ASN A 10 0.84 9.01 13.74
CA ASN A 10 0.94 7.70 14.41
C ASN A 10 2.21 7.53 15.27
N LEU A 11 3.37 8.03 14.81
CA LEU A 11 4.60 7.92 15.60
C LEU A 11 4.58 8.87 16.81
N ALA A 12 4.20 10.12 16.59
CA ALA A 12 4.09 11.11 17.65
C ALA A 12 3.03 10.71 18.69
N GLU A 13 1.89 10.16 18.26
CA GLU A 13 0.84 9.64 19.14
C GLU A 13 1.31 8.44 19.97
N ALA A 14 2.07 7.52 19.38
CA ALA A 14 2.65 6.39 20.10
C ALA A 14 3.66 6.86 21.17
N TYR A 15 4.54 7.81 20.83
CA TYR A 15 5.46 8.40 21.80
C TYR A 15 4.72 9.18 22.88
N ASN A 16 3.71 9.97 22.52
CA ASN A 16 2.88 10.70 23.48
C ASN A 16 2.14 9.77 24.45
N ALA A 17 1.66 8.62 23.98
CA ALA A 17 1.05 7.61 24.84
C ALA A 17 2.04 7.00 25.83
N ILE A 18 3.29 6.78 25.41
CA ILE A 18 4.37 6.29 26.28
C ILE A 18 4.76 7.35 27.31
N LEU A 19 4.99 8.59 26.85
CA LEU A 19 5.37 9.72 27.71
C LEU A 19 4.31 10.05 28.76
N ARG A 20 3.02 9.94 28.43
CA ARG A 20 1.93 10.08 29.42
C ARG A 20 2.03 9.07 30.56
N LYS A 21 2.44 7.83 30.29
CA LYS A 21 2.56 6.75 31.30
C LYS A 21 3.81 6.88 32.16
N LEU A 22 4.87 7.47 31.61
CA LEU A 22 6.17 7.61 32.29
C LEU A 22 6.33 8.95 33.03
N ARG A 23 5.39 9.88 32.86
CA ARG A 23 5.43 11.23 33.46
C ARG A 23 5.69 11.29 34.98
N PRO A 24 5.21 10.35 35.83
CA PRO A 24 5.48 10.43 37.27
C PRO A 24 6.84 9.85 37.70
N LEU A 25 7.65 9.36 36.76
CA LEU A 25 8.92 8.69 37.06
C LEU A 25 10.12 9.66 37.03
N PRO A 26 11.22 9.35 37.74
CA PRO A 26 12.46 10.11 37.62
C PRO A 26 13.01 10.05 36.18
N LEU A 27 13.73 11.08 35.77
CA LEU A 27 14.21 11.25 34.38
C LEU A 27 14.96 10.01 33.86
N THR A 28 15.76 9.37 34.71
CA THR A 28 16.51 8.14 34.40
C THR A 28 15.58 6.99 34.01
N ALA A 29 14.50 6.76 34.77
CA ALA A 29 13.52 5.73 34.48
C ALA A 29 12.68 6.02 33.22
N ILE A 30 12.46 7.30 32.89
CA ILE A 30 11.81 7.69 31.63
C ILE A 30 12.70 7.32 30.44
N VAL A 31 13.99 7.67 30.48
CA VAL A 31 14.95 7.40 29.40
C VAL A 31 15.10 5.89 29.20
N GLU A 32 15.29 5.13 30.28
CA GLU A 32 15.38 3.66 30.22
C GLU A 32 14.10 3.03 29.66
N GLY A 33 12.92 3.51 30.11
CA GLY A 33 11.63 3.03 29.61
C GLY A 33 11.42 3.28 28.12
N ILE A 34 11.84 4.44 27.62
CA ILE A 34 11.79 4.77 26.18
C ILE A 34 12.77 3.91 25.40
N MET A 35 14.02 3.79 25.84
CA MET A 35 15.05 2.99 25.16
C MET A 35 14.64 1.51 25.10
N TYR A 36 14.19 0.95 26.23
CA TYR A 36 13.73 -0.43 26.30
C TYR A 36 12.55 -0.70 25.36
N ARG A 37 11.50 0.14 25.41
CA ARG A 37 10.32 -0.04 24.55
C ARG A 37 10.63 0.15 23.07
N THR A 38 11.48 1.11 22.74
CA THR A 38 11.92 1.34 21.35
C THR A 38 12.72 0.15 20.84
N THR A 39 13.67 -0.34 21.63
CA THR A 39 14.51 -1.50 21.28
C THR A 39 13.67 -2.77 21.14
N MET A 40 12.77 -3.05 22.09
CA MET A 40 11.85 -4.18 22.01
C MET A 40 10.95 -4.09 20.78
N TRP A 41 10.37 -2.93 20.51
CA TRP A 41 9.53 -2.73 19.32
C TRP A 41 10.30 -2.98 18.01
N MET A 42 11.54 -2.50 17.92
CA MET A 42 12.41 -2.76 16.77
C MET A 42 12.75 -4.26 16.63
N ARG A 43 13.13 -4.92 17.73
CA ARG A 43 13.46 -6.36 17.76
C ARG A 43 12.28 -7.21 17.33
N THR A 44 11.10 -6.98 17.91
CA THR A 44 9.88 -7.73 17.56
C THR A 44 9.53 -7.56 16.08
N ARG A 45 9.60 -6.34 15.53
CA ARG A 45 9.34 -6.10 14.11
C ARG A 45 10.38 -6.73 13.19
N ARG A 46 11.65 -6.69 13.57
CA ARG A 46 12.73 -7.33 12.81
C ARG A 46 12.54 -8.85 12.78
N ALA A 47 12.21 -9.48 13.91
CA ALA A 47 11.94 -10.92 14.00
C ALA A 47 10.76 -11.33 13.10
N VAL A 48 9.63 -10.60 13.15
CA VAL A 48 8.47 -10.86 12.28
C VAL A 48 8.83 -10.69 10.80
N THR A 49 9.64 -9.69 10.47
CA THR A 49 10.07 -9.45 9.09
C THR A 49 10.96 -10.59 8.60
N LEU A 50 11.95 -11.03 9.39
CA LEU A 50 12.82 -12.16 9.07
C LEU A 50 12.02 -13.46 8.84
N GLN A 51 11.02 -13.75 9.68
CA GLN A 51 10.13 -14.90 9.49
C GLN A 51 9.29 -14.82 8.19
N GLN A 52 8.92 -13.62 7.75
CA GLN A 52 8.18 -13.44 6.50
C GLN A 52 9.09 -13.52 5.26
N MET A 53 10.39 -13.28 5.41
CA MET A 53 11.38 -13.37 4.33
C MET A 53 11.73 -14.82 3.98
N SER A 54 11.68 -15.76 4.93
CA SER A 54 11.97 -17.18 4.66
C SER A 54 10.92 -17.83 3.73
N ASN A 55 9.74 -17.24 3.58
CA ASN A 55 8.75 -17.70 2.62
C ASN A 55 9.09 -17.19 1.20
N ALA A 56 9.60 -18.08 0.35
CA ALA A 56 10.04 -17.77 -1.02
C ALA A 56 8.90 -17.58 -2.04
N GLN A 57 7.64 -17.82 -1.69
CA GLN A 57 6.54 -17.86 -2.68
C GLN A 57 6.14 -16.50 -3.26
N THR A 58 6.52 -15.38 -2.63
CA THR A 58 6.16 -14.04 -3.14
C THR A 58 7.33 -13.06 -2.99
N PRO A 59 7.53 -12.14 -3.96
CA PRO A 59 8.58 -11.12 -3.89
C PRO A 59 8.26 -9.98 -2.91
N PHE A 60 7.07 -9.98 -2.32
CA PHE A 60 6.55 -8.91 -1.44
C PHE A 60 6.31 -9.38 -0.01
N CYS A 61 6.40 -8.47 0.95
CA CYS A 61 6.01 -8.76 2.34
C CYS A 61 4.52 -9.13 2.45
N LYS A 62 4.15 -9.88 3.49
CA LYS A 62 2.77 -10.35 3.74
C LYS A 62 1.72 -9.24 3.60
N LYS A 63 1.97 -8.08 4.21
CA LYS A 63 1.06 -6.92 4.16
C LYS A 63 0.79 -6.41 2.75
N MET A 64 1.79 -6.50 1.86
CA MET A 64 1.66 -6.08 0.47
C MET A 64 0.95 -7.15 -0.37
N ALA A 65 1.24 -8.44 -0.12
CA ALA A 65 0.51 -9.54 -0.74
C ALA A 65 -1.00 -9.49 -0.38
N GLU A 66 -1.32 -9.29 0.90
CA GLU A 66 -2.69 -9.09 1.38
C GLU A 66 -3.37 -7.89 0.70
N TYR A 67 -2.66 -6.77 0.56
CA TYR A 67 -3.15 -5.60 -0.14
C TYR A 67 -3.49 -5.91 -1.60
N LEU A 68 -2.58 -6.55 -2.33
CA LEU A 68 -2.79 -6.92 -3.74
C LEU A 68 -3.97 -7.88 -3.88
N GLN A 69 -4.10 -8.87 -3.00
CA GLN A 69 -5.22 -9.81 -3.01
C GLN A 69 -6.55 -9.10 -2.73
N GLU A 70 -6.60 -8.20 -1.74
CA GLU A 70 -7.80 -7.40 -1.44
C GLU A 70 -8.20 -6.53 -2.64
N LYS A 71 -7.24 -5.91 -3.32
CA LYS A 71 -7.52 -5.08 -4.51
C LYS A 71 -7.88 -5.95 -5.72
N ALA A 72 -7.32 -7.13 -5.87
CA ALA A 72 -7.68 -8.09 -6.92
C ALA A 72 -9.12 -8.58 -6.74
N ASN A 73 -9.53 -8.87 -5.50
CA ASN A 73 -10.92 -9.21 -5.19
C ASN A 73 -11.88 -8.08 -5.53
N LYS A 74 -11.50 -6.82 -5.24
CA LYS A 74 -12.27 -5.64 -5.65
C LYS A 74 -12.31 -5.46 -7.16
N ALA A 75 -11.21 -5.75 -7.86
CA ALA A 75 -11.09 -5.62 -9.31
C ALA A 75 -12.08 -6.50 -10.07
N ARG A 76 -12.44 -7.66 -9.53
CA ARG A 76 -13.42 -8.60 -10.12
C ARG A 76 -14.82 -8.00 -10.31
N PHE A 77 -15.16 -6.96 -9.56
CA PHE A 77 -16.46 -6.29 -9.63
C PHE A 77 -16.47 -5.07 -10.55
N HIS A 78 -15.34 -4.76 -11.21
CA HIS A 78 -15.22 -3.62 -12.11
C HIS A 78 -15.42 -4.04 -13.56
N THR A 79 -16.05 -3.18 -14.33
CA THR A 79 -16.20 -3.33 -15.78
C THR A 79 -15.10 -2.53 -16.47
N VAL A 80 -14.41 -3.13 -17.44
CA VAL A 80 -13.31 -2.48 -18.17
C VAL A 80 -13.66 -2.36 -19.65
N ILE A 81 -13.62 -1.13 -20.16
CA ILE A 81 -13.88 -0.78 -21.55
C ILE A 81 -12.61 -0.13 -22.13
N THR A 82 -12.28 -0.41 -23.39
CA THR A 82 -11.15 0.22 -24.08
C THR A 82 -11.55 1.57 -24.66
N ILE A 83 -10.77 2.62 -24.39
CA ILE A 83 -11.06 3.96 -24.92
C ILE A 83 -10.40 4.13 -26.30
N GLY A 84 -11.19 3.99 -27.36
CA GLY A 84 -10.78 4.29 -28.74
C GLY A 84 -9.60 3.46 -29.27
N ASN A 85 -8.93 3.98 -30.30
CA ASN A 85 -7.72 3.38 -30.91
C ASN A 85 -6.42 3.70 -30.15
N ILE A 86 -6.52 4.36 -28.98
CA ILE A 86 -5.34 4.75 -28.20
C ILE A 86 -4.86 3.52 -27.43
N ARG A 87 -3.69 3.00 -27.82
CA ARG A 87 -3.04 1.90 -27.11
C ARG A 87 -2.85 2.30 -25.64
N GLN A 88 -3.22 1.39 -24.75
CA GLN A 88 -2.97 1.45 -23.31
C GLN A 88 -3.83 2.43 -22.47
N ARG A 89 -5.00 2.83 -22.96
CA ARG A 89 -6.01 3.57 -22.18
C ARG A 89 -7.27 2.74 -21.96
N TRP A 90 -7.69 2.66 -20.70
CA TRP A 90 -8.88 1.90 -20.29
C TRP A 90 -9.78 2.75 -19.42
N GLU A 91 -11.07 2.53 -19.61
CA GLU A 91 -12.12 3.06 -18.79
C GLU A 91 -12.61 1.97 -17.85
N VAL A 92 -12.48 2.19 -16.55
CA VAL A 92 -12.87 1.23 -15.51
C VAL A 92 -14.06 1.78 -14.76
N THR A 93 -15.22 1.16 -14.97
CA THR A 93 -16.45 1.47 -14.26
C THR A 93 -16.56 0.65 -12.98
N CYS A 94 -16.83 1.32 -11.87
CA CYS A 94 -16.96 0.72 -10.56
C CYS A 94 -18.28 1.12 -9.91
N ARG A 95 -18.93 0.18 -9.21
CA ARG A 95 -20.13 0.48 -8.41
C ARG A 95 -19.68 1.04 -7.08
N THR A 96 -20.12 2.26 -6.76
CA THR A 96 -19.90 2.84 -5.44
C THR A 96 -20.83 2.15 -4.45
N LYS A 97 -20.30 1.69 -3.31
CA LYS A 97 -21.16 1.36 -2.17
C LYS A 97 -21.72 2.67 -1.67
N GLY A 98 -23.02 2.91 -1.88
CA GLY A 98 -23.71 4.05 -1.30
C GLY A 98 -23.48 4.04 0.20
N GLY A 99 -22.76 5.04 0.70
CA GLY A 99 -22.77 5.36 2.12
C GLY A 99 -24.14 5.92 2.49
N PHE A 100 -24.44 5.99 3.79
CA PHE A 100 -25.69 6.57 4.29
C PHE A 100 -25.87 7.98 3.71
N GLY A 101 -26.90 8.17 2.87
CA GLY A 101 -27.20 9.43 2.18
C GLY A 101 -26.52 9.66 0.82
N SER A 102 -25.79 8.69 0.27
CA SER A 102 -25.16 8.80 -1.06
C SER A 102 -25.74 7.77 -2.02
N SER A 103 -26.18 8.22 -3.20
CA SER A 103 -26.76 7.35 -4.22
C SER A 103 -25.77 6.27 -4.64
N THR A 104 -26.27 5.06 -4.89
CA THR A 104 -25.52 3.99 -5.56
C THR A 104 -25.22 4.42 -6.99
N GLY A 105 -24.15 5.19 -7.16
CA GLY A 105 -23.67 5.67 -8.45
C GLY A 105 -22.62 4.75 -9.07
N VAL A 106 -22.64 4.66 -10.39
CA VAL A 106 -21.55 4.11 -11.18
C VAL A 106 -20.52 5.23 -11.38
N ILE A 107 -19.29 5.01 -10.93
CA ILE A 107 -18.17 5.94 -11.14
C ILE A 107 -17.23 5.33 -12.16
N THR A 108 -16.76 6.17 -13.06
CA THR A 108 -15.87 5.77 -14.13
C THR A 108 -14.48 6.36 -13.93
N HIS A 109 -13.46 5.51 -13.99
CA HIS A 109 -12.07 5.89 -13.82
C HIS A 109 -11.26 5.59 -15.07
N GLU A 110 -10.53 6.59 -15.53
CA GLU A 110 -9.54 6.41 -16.58
C GLU A 110 -8.27 5.80 -15.98
N VAL A 111 -7.76 4.77 -16.65
CA VAL A 111 -6.54 4.04 -16.31
C VAL A 111 -5.63 4.06 -17.52
N THR A 112 -4.37 4.47 -17.33
CA THR A 112 -3.31 4.30 -18.33
C THR A 112 -2.26 3.38 -17.75
N LEU A 113 -1.91 2.34 -18.48
CA LEU A 113 -0.79 1.44 -18.12
C LEU A 113 0.37 1.80 -19.04
N GLY A 114 1.52 2.11 -18.46
CA GLY A 114 2.75 2.33 -19.21
C GLY A 114 3.26 1.03 -19.83
N HIS A 115 4.34 1.13 -20.58
CA HIS A 115 5.03 -0.05 -21.10
C HIS A 115 5.62 -0.89 -19.94
N GLU A 116 5.75 -2.20 -20.14
CA GLU A 116 6.32 -3.11 -19.12
C GLU A 116 7.73 -2.70 -18.69
N SER A 117 8.49 -2.04 -19.57
CA SER A 117 9.83 -1.51 -19.27
C SER A 117 9.83 -0.40 -18.22
N ASP A 118 8.75 0.38 -18.12
CA ASP A 118 8.75 1.62 -17.36
C ASP A 118 8.14 1.43 -15.97
N ASN A 119 7.44 0.30 -15.72
CA ASN A 119 6.74 0.03 -14.44
C ASN A 119 5.83 1.22 -14.04
N THR A 120 5.30 1.96 -15.02
CA THR A 120 4.47 3.14 -14.78
C THR A 120 3.00 2.79 -14.96
N CYS A 121 2.17 3.19 -14.00
CA CYS A 121 0.71 3.16 -14.17
C CYS A 121 0.10 4.43 -13.62
N SER A 122 -0.95 4.91 -14.28
CA SER A 122 -1.72 6.06 -13.84
C SER A 122 -3.20 5.71 -13.78
N CYS A 123 -3.90 6.34 -12.84
CA CYS A 123 -5.34 6.19 -12.70
C CYS A 123 -5.91 7.48 -12.15
N SER A 124 -7.07 7.91 -12.66
CA SER A 124 -7.76 9.13 -12.21
C SER A 124 -8.14 9.12 -10.72
N CYS A 125 -8.15 7.94 -10.07
CA CYS A 125 -8.30 7.87 -8.61
C CYS A 125 -7.06 8.33 -7.81
N ASN A 126 -5.95 8.70 -8.47
CA ASN A 126 -4.68 9.17 -7.90
C ASN A 126 -3.95 8.21 -6.94
N LYS A 127 -4.54 7.05 -6.61
CA LYS A 127 -3.94 6.07 -5.70
C LYS A 127 -2.57 5.55 -6.17
N PRO A 128 -2.34 5.18 -7.44
CA PRO A 128 -1.02 4.72 -7.87
C PRO A 128 0.06 5.78 -7.68
N LYS A 129 -0.24 7.05 -7.98
CA LYS A 129 0.67 8.18 -7.80
C LYS A 129 1.00 8.45 -6.33
N LEU A 130 0.01 8.35 -5.44
CA LEU A 130 0.17 8.64 -4.01
C LEU A 130 0.78 7.48 -3.20
N LEU A 131 0.44 6.25 -3.59
CA LEU A 131 0.74 5.05 -2.81
C LEU A 131 1.88 4.22 -3.41
N HIS A 132 2.34 4.57 -4.62
CA HIS A 132 3.37 3.87 -5.40
C HIS A 132 3.10 2.36 -5.53
N LYS A 133 1.83 2.00 -5.68
CA LYS A 133 1.34 0.63 -5.87
C LYS A 133 0.01 0.63 -6.63
N PRO A 134 -0.31 -0.43 -7.38
CA PRO A 134 -1.50 -0.47 -8.22
C PRO A 134 -2.79 -0.42 -7.39
N CYS A 135 -3.79 0.30 -7.90
CA CYS A 135 -5.13 0.31 -7.33
C CYS A 135 -6.01 -0.78 -7.95
N SER A 136 -7.21 -1.02 -7.41
CA SER A 136 -8.14 -2.00 -7.97
C SER A 136 -8.51 -1.76 -9.44
N HIS A 137 -8.48 -0.51 -9.91
CA HIS A 137 -8.76 -0.19 -11.32
C HIS A 137 -7.60 -0.60 -12.23
N VAL A 138 -6.36 -0.31 -11.82
CA VAL A 138 -5.15 -0.78 -12.50
C VAL A 138 -5.13 -2.30 -12.57
N LEU A 139 -5.47 -3.00 -11.48
CA LEU A 139 -5.57 -4.45 -11.48
C LEU A 139 -6.65 -4.99 -12.42
N ALA A 140 -7.80 -4.31 -12.51
CA ALA A 140 -8.87 -4.70 -13.43
C ALA A 140 -8.42 -4.54 -14.90
N ALA A 141 -7.76 -3.43 -15.23
CA ALA A 141 -7.19 -3.21 -16.56
C ALA A 141 -6.12 -4.27 -16.90
N CYS A 142 -5.19 -4.55 -15.97
CA CYS A 142 -4.17 -5.59 -16.14
C CYS A 142 -4.80 -6.98 -16.38
N ALA A 143 -5.85 -7.33 -15.63
CA ALA A 143 -6.55 -8.60 -15.79
C ALA A 143 -7.19 -8.75 -17.18
N LYS A 144 -7.67 -7.64 -17.77
CA LYS A 144 -8.27 -7.65 -19.12
C LYS A 144 -7.24 -7.97 -20.22
N ILE A 145 -6.00 -7.50 -20.04
CA ILE A 145 -4.88 -7.73 -20.98
C ILE A 145 -3.96 -8.89 -20.59
N LYS A 146 -4.30 -9.63 -19.51
CA LYS A 146 -3.49 -10.73 -18.95
C LYS A 146 -2.04 -10.33 -18.62
N LEU A 147 -1.84 -9.07 -18.22
CA LEU A 147 -0.53 -8.56 -17.83
C LEU A 147 -0.31 -8.76 -16.33
N ASP A 148 0.92 -9.09 -15.94
CA ASP A 148 1.23 -9.25 -14.53
C ASP A 148 1.22 -7.91 -13.79
N SER A 149 0.22 -7.73 -12.94
CA SER A 149 0.07 -6.53 -12.11
C SER A 149 1.20 -6.29 -11.11
N THR A 150 2.00 -7.31 -10.79
CA THR A 150 3.14 -7.13 -9.87
C THR A 150 4.21 -6.25 -10.47
N SER A 151 4.28 -6.19 -11.81
CA SER A 151 5.18 -5.32 -12.57
C SER A 151 4.93 -3.84 -12.37
N TYR A 152 3.80 -3.42 -11.79
CA TYR A 152 3.46 -2.02 -11.46
C TYR A 152 3.68 -1.65 -9.98
N VAL A 153 4.21 -2.60 -9.19
CA VAL A 153 4.54 -2.36 -7.80
C VAL A 153 5.92 -1.72 -7.73
N SER A 154 6.03 -0.61 -7.01
CA SER A 154 7.33 0.02 -6.80
C SER A 154 8.32 -0.91 -6.11
N THR A 155 9.58 -0.84 -6.54
CA THR A 155 10.70 -1.63 -6.02
C THR A 155 10.92 -1.44 -4.51
N PHE A 156 10.45 -0.35 -3.92
CA PHE A 156 10.45 -0.13 -2.47
C PHE A 156 9.67 -1.18 -1.65
N TYR A 157 8.75 -1.90 -2.29
CA TYR A 157 7.96 -2.95 -1.63
C TYR A 157 8.57 -4.35 -1.78
N LEU A 158 9.67 -4.49 -2.53
CA LEU A 158 10.37 -5.76 -2.69
C LEU A 158 11.09 -6.14 -1.40
N LYS A 159 11.06 -7.43 -1.07
CA LYS A 159 11.70 -8.01 0.11
C LYS A 159 13.18 -7.64 0.22
N ASP A 160 13.90 -7.64 -0.91
CA ASP A 160 15.32 -7.32 -1.00
C ASP A 160 15.68 -5.92 -0.47
N ARG A 161 14.82 -4.92 -0.73
CA ARG A 161 15.04 -3.53 -0.30
C ARG A 161 14.61 -3.26 1.13
N VAL A 162 13.90 -4.18 1.78
CA VAL A 162 13.51 -4.06 3.20
C VAL A 162 14.69 -4.40 4.12
N LEU A 163 15.71 -5.13 3.64
CA LEU A 163 16.88 -5.55 4.41
C LEU A 163 18.04 -4.55 4.38
N ASN A 164 18.17 -3.76 3.31
CA ASN A 164 19.28 -2.84 3.09
C ASN A 164 19.01 -1.41 3.60
N VAL A 165 18.24 -1.26 4.68
CA VAL A 165 17.97 0.03 5.34
C VAL A 165 18.38 -0.05 6.81
#